data_AF-A0A6P2FVW9-F1
#
_entry.id   AF-A0A6P2FVW9-F1
#
_cell.length_a   1.000
_cell.length_b   1.000
_cell.length_c   1.000
_cell.angle_alpha   90.00
_cell.angle_beta   90.00
_cell.angle_gamma   90.00
#
_symmetry.space_group_name_H-M   'P 1'
#
loop_
_entity.id
_entity.type
_entity.pdbx_description
1 polymer ?
#
loop_
_entity_poly.entity_id
_entity_poly.type
_entity_poly.pdbx_seq_one_letter_code
_entity_poly.pdbx_strand_id
1 'polypeptide(L)'
;MKTLRFYGQFDDQFNLDINGRYVAQVNASQRLAHYRIESPEGEFIVHATFAPEQLPSDTWAIGVAAGSAGKRLPAWPMRFEQDASLVIEAPDEAVVIHGDHALFGRYV
;
A
#
# COMPACT_ATOMS: atom_id res chain seq x y z
N MET A 1 0.41 -6.92 16.84
CA MET A 1 0.98 -6.04 15.80
C MET A 1 1.36 -6.91 14.61
N LYS A 2 1.11 -6.40 13.42
CA LYS A 2 1.50 -7.03 12.16
C LYS A 2 2.27 -6.07 11.28
N THR A 3 3.16 -6.61 10.47
CA THR A 3 3.95 -5.83 9.52
C THR A 3 3.27 -5.91 8.16
N LEU A 4 2.93 -4.75 7.58
CA LEU A 4 2.46 -4.62 6.20
C LEU A 4 3.61 -4.11 5.35
N ARG A 5 3.95 -4.79 4.26
CA ARG A 5 4.96 -4.34 3.31
C ARG A 5 4.36 -4.19 1.92
N PHE A 6 4.42 -2.99 1.38
CA PHE A 6 3.94 -2.62 0.05
C PHE A 6 5.12 -2.39 -0.86
N TYR A 7 5.15 -3.04 -2.02
CA TYR A 7 6.30 -2.97 -2.91
C TYR A 7 5.92 -3.25 -4.36
N GLY A 8 6.62 -2.59 -5.27
CA GLY A 8 6.56 -2.92 -6.68
C GLY A 8 7.38 -4.17 -7.00
N GLN A 9 6.88 -4.99 -7.90
CA GLN A 9 7.65 -6.13 -8.44
C GLN A 9 8.05 -5.88 -9.91
N PHE A 10 7.08 -5.51 -10.74
CA PHE A 10 7.24 -5.18 -12.16
C PHE A 10 6.31 -4.00 -12.54
N ASP A 11 6.35 -3.56 -13.78
CA ASP A 11 5.71 -2.34 -14.30
C ASP A 11 4.24 -2.14 -13.89
N ASP A 12 3.44 -3.21 -13.89
CA ASP A 12 2.02 -3.20 -13.52
C ASP A 12 1.72 -3.99 -12.24
N GLN A 13 2.75 -4.46 -11.52
CA GLN A 13 2.58 -5.32 -10.35
C GLN A 13 2.96 -4.62 -9.05
N PHE A 14 1.95 -4.36 -8.21
CA PHE A 14 2.13 -3.80 -6.88
C PHE A 14 1.59 -4.72 -5.79
N ASN A 15 2.49 -5.20 -4.94
CA ASN A 15 2.26 -6.31 -4.02
C ASN A 15 2.09 -5.84 -2.58
N LEU A 16 1.47 -6.72 -1.79
CA LEU A 16 1.33 -6.63 -0.35
C LEU A 16 1.80 -7.93 0.31
N ASP A 17 2.77 -7.81 1.22
CA ASP A 17 3.07 -8.83 2.21
C ASP A 17 2.46 -8.46 3.56
N ILE A 18 1.95 -9.46 4.28
CA ILE A 18 1.59 -9.36 5.70
C ILE A 18 2.44 -10.34 6.49
N ASN A 19 3.16 -9.85 7.49
CA ASN A 19 4.09 -10.65 8.32
C ASN A 19 5.09 -11.46 7.48
N GLY A 20 5.62 -10.84 6.43
CA GLY A 20 6.60 -11.46 5.51
C GLY A 20 6.03 -12.54 4.59
N ARG A 21 4.70 -12.66 4.48
CA ARG A 21 4.03 -13.57 3.54
C ARG A 21 3.30 -12.77 2.49
N TYR A 22 3.45 -13.14 1.23
CA TYR A 22 2.67 -12.60 0.13
C TYR A 22 1.18 -12.87 0.34
N VAL A 23 0.37 -11.83 0.22
CA VAL A 23 -1.07 -11.88 0.47
C VAL A 23 -1.89 -11.40 -0.71
N ALA A 24 -1.45 -10.33 -1.38
CA ALA A 24 -2.19 -9.75 -2.48
C ALA A 24 -1.27 -9.09 -3.51
N GLN A 25 -1.79 -8.98 -4.73
CA GLN A 25 -1.24 -8.17 -5.82
C GLN A 25 -2.38 -7.36 -6.42
N VAL A 26 -2.08 -6.09 -6.70
CA VAL A 26 -2.88 -5.26 -7.59
C VAL A 26 -2.18 -5.27 -8.94
N ASN A 27 -2.89 -5.76 -9.96
CA ASN A 27 -2.52 -5.51 -11.35
C ASN A 27 -2.93 -4.07 -11.66
N ALA A 28 -1.99 -3.16 -11.54
CA ALA A 28 -2.20 -1.74 -11.64
C ALA A 28 -2.48 -1.33 -13.08
N SER A 29 -3.74 -1.45 -13.51
CA SER A 29 -4.18 -0.84 -14.76
C SER A 29 -3.82 0.66 -14.72
N GLN A 30 -3.21 1.16 -15.80
CA GLN A 30 -2.66 2.53 -15.86
C GLN A 30 -1.52 2.83 -14.89
N ARG A 31 -0.79 1.81 -14.39
CA ARG A 31 0.39 2.00 -13.52
C ARG A 31 0.07 2.70 -12.20
N LEU A 32 -1.16 2.55 -11.71
CA LEU A 32 -1.64 3.11 -10.45
C LEU A 32 -2.19 1.99 -9.55
N ALA A 33 -1.72 1.92 -8.31
CA ALA A 33 -2.17 0.95 -7.33
C ALA A 33 -2.62 1.63 -6.04
N HIS A 34 -3.73 1.15 -5.48
CA HIS A 34 -4.31 1.64 -4.24
C HIS A 34 -4.60 0.50 -3.27
N TYR A 35 -4.18 0.68 -2.02
CA TYR A 35 -4.64 -0.12 -0.89
C TYR A 35 -5.28 0.80 0.13
N ARG A 36 -6.45 0.44 0.60
CA ARG A 36 -7.17 1.14 1.67
C ARG A 36 -6.99 0.36 2.96
N ILE A 37 -6.60 1.03 4.02
CA ILE A 37 -6.33 0.42 5.32
C ILE A 37 -7.29 1.04 6.33
N GLU A 38 -8.09 0.19 6.98
CA GLU A 38 -9.08 0.58 7.98
C GLU A 38 -8.71 0.01 9.35
N SER A 39 -8.95 0.75 10.41
CA SER A 39 -8.87 0.29 11.80
C SER A 39 -9.81 1.10 12.69
N PRO A 40 -10.01 0.72 13.96
CA PRO A 40 -10.75 1.55 14.91
C PRO A 40 -10.14 2.95 15.13
N GLU A 41 -8.83 3.11 14.94
CA GLU A 41 -8.12 4.39 15.10
C GLU A 41 -8.31 5.33 13.89
N GLY A 42 -8.68 4.78 12.74
CA GLY A 42 -8.91 5.53 11.52
C GLY A 42 -8.62 4.76 10.24
N GLU A 43 -8.70 5.49 9.13
CA GLU A 43 -8.54 5.00 7.77
C GLU A 43 -7.50 5.82 7.02
N PHE A 44 -6.68 5.15 6.22
CA PHE A 44 -5.76 5.78 5.28
C PHE A 44 -5.57 4.93 4.03
N ILE A 45 -4.94 5.52 3.02
CA ILE A 45 -4.72 4.92 1.72
C ILE A 45 -3.22 4.92 1.43
N VAL A 46 -2.71 3.78 0.99
CA VAL A 46 -1.41 3.66 0.34
C VAL A 46 -1.64 3.80 -1.16
N HIS A 47 -1.01 4.79 -1.76
CA HIS A 47 -1.01 5.05 -3.19
C HIS A 47 0.36 4.72 -3.77
N ALA A 48 0.40 4.05 -4.91
CA ALA A 48 1.64 3.84 -5.63
C ALA A 48 1.46 4.05 -7.13
N THR A 49 2.44 4.70 -7.75
CA THR A 49 2.46 4.98 -9.19
C THR A 49 3.76 4.51 -9.79
N PHE A 50 3.70 3.73 -10.87
CA PHE A 50 4.86 3.39 -11.69
C PHE A 50 5.06 4.46 -12.76
N ALA A 51 6.13 5.25 -12.62
CA ALA A 51 6.38 6.42 -13.47
C ALA A 51 7.81 6.39 -14.05
N PRO A 52 8.11 5.42 -14.95
CA PRO A 52 9.46 5.22 -15.48
C PRO A 52 9.97 6.41 -16.32
N GLU A 53 9.07 7.25 -16.85
CA GLU A 53 9.44 8.46 -17.59
C GLU A 53 9.77 9.66 -16.68
N GLN A 54 9.36 9.60 -15.41
CA GLN A 54 9.50 10.69 -14.44
C GLN A 54 10.52 10.36 -13.35
N LEU A 55 10.88 9.08 -13.18
CA LEU A 55 11.82 8.60 -12.19
C LEU A 55 13.09 8.04 -12.87
N PRO A 56 14.26 8.15 -12.23
CA PRO A 56 15.53 7.71 -12.83
C PRO A 56 15.64 6.19 -13.06
N SER A 57 14.70 5.41 -12.54
CA SER A 57 14.66 3.95 -12.62
C SER A 57 13.22 3.48 -12.83
N ASP A 58 13.06 2.29 -13.42
CA ASP A 58 11.81 1.53 -13.46
C ASP A 58 11.37 1.21 -12.01
N THR A 59 10.73 2.18 -11.38
CA THR A 59 10.48 2.21 -9.95
C THR A 59 9.10 2.75 -9.66
N TRP A 60 8.54 2.24 -8.57
CA TRP A 60 7.30 2.70 -7.99
C TRP A 60 7.55 3.84 -7.02
N ALA A 61 6.83 4.94 -7.18
CA ALA A 61 6.71 5.95 -6.14
C ALA A 61 5.55 5.56 -5.21
N ILE A 62 5.80 5.44 -3.91
CA ILE A 62 4.79 5.07 -2.90
C ILE A 62 4.53 6.25 -1.97
N GLY A 63 3.27 6.56 -1.72
CA GLY A 63 2.81 7.59 -0.81
C GLY A 63 1.67 7.11 0.09
N VAL A 64 1.45 7.83 1.19
CA VAL A 64 0.37 7.56 2.16
C VAL A 64 -0.47 8.81 2.32
N ALA A 65 -1.79 8.67 2.27
CA ALA A 65 -2.74 9.75 2.44
C ALA A 65 -3.84 9.36 3.43
N ALA A 66 -4.35 10.31 4.21
CA ALA A 66 -5.48 10.06 5.08
C ALA A 66 -6.72 9.68 4.25
N GLY A 67 -7.57 8.78 4.77
CA GLY A 67 -8.73 8.27 4.03
C GLY A 67 -9.79 9.32 3.74
N SER A 68 -9.74 10.47 4.43
CA SER A 68 -10.59 11.61 4.17
C SER A 68 -9.88 12.94 4.46
N ALA A 69 -10.32 13.99 3.76
CA ALA A 69 -9.79 15.34 3.92
C ALA A 69 -9.90 15.82 5.38
N GLY A 70 -8.84 16.45 5.89
CA GLY A 70 -8.79 16.99 7.25
C GLY A 70 -8.56 15.96 8.36
N LYS A 71 -8.48 14.66 8.04
CA LYS A 71 -8.04 13.64 8.99
C LYS A 71 -6.51 13.56 9.02
N ARG A 72 -5.98 13.16 10.18
CA ARG A 72 -4.57 12.84 10.34
C ARG A 72 -4.35 11.37 10.01
N LEU A 73 -3.15 11.06 9.51
CA LEU A 73 -2.68 9.68 9.48
C LEU A 73 -2.57 9.14 10.91
N PRO A 74 -2.86 7.85 11.14
CA PRO A 74 -2.57 7.23 12.42
C PRO A 74 -1.07 7.29 12.70
N ALA A 75 -0.69 7.37 13.97
CA ALA A 75 0.71 7.49 14.40
C ALA A 75 1.46 6.15 14.37
N TRP A 76 1.14 5.29 13.40
CA TRP A 76 1.76 3.98 13.25
C TRP A 76 3.19 4.15 12.73
N PRO A 77 4.15 3.34 13.22
CA PRO A 77 5.50 3.36 12.66
C PRO A 77 5.45 3.03 11.16
N MET A 78 6.01 3.92 10.35
CA MET A 78 6.12 3.79 8.89
C MET A 78 7.56 4.06 8.48
N ARG A 79 8.09 3.28 7.55
CA ARG A 79 9.44 3.45 7.03
C ARG A 79 9.52 3.02 5.56
N PHE A 80 10.33 3.74 4.80
CA PHE A 80 10.70 3.34 3.44
C PHE A 80 12.01 2.54 3.48
N GLU A 81 12.09 1.48 2.67
CA GLU A 81 13.32 0.71 2.47
C GLU A 81 14.05 1.15 1.19
N GLN A 82 15.29 0.70 1.03
CA GLN A 82 16.14 1.04 -0.11
C GLN A 82 15.59 0.52 -1.45
N ASP A 83 14.79 -0.53 -1.42
CA ASP A 83 14.14 -1.14 -2.59
C ASP A 83 12.82 -0.44 -2.98
N ALA A 84 12.63 0.79 -2.51
CA ALA A 84 11.40 1.57 -2.68
C ALA A 84 10.14 0.89 -2.11
N SER A 85 10.28 -0.03 -1.15
CA SER A 85 9.14 -0.58 -0.42
C SER A 85 8.74 0.30 0.78
N LEU A 86 7.45 0.29 1.11
CA LEU A 86 6.89 0.91 2.29
C LEU A 86 6.53 -0.17 3.32
N VAL A 87 7.06 -0.05 4.53
CA VAL A 87 6.74 -0.93 5.65
C VAL A 87 6.00 -0.17 6.73
N ILE A 88 4.88 -0.74 7.20
CA ILE A 88 4.02 -0.18 8.24
C ILE A 88 3.84 -1.23 9.35
N GLU A 89 4.10 -0.84 10.59
CA GLU A 89 3.73 -1.64 11.77
C GLU A 89 2.29 -1.29 12.17
N ALA A 90 1.35 -2.12 11.76
CA ALA A 90 -0.07 -1.91 11.97
C ALA A 90 -0.58 -2.72 13.19
N PRO A 91 -1.64 -2.24 13.88
CA PRO A 91 -2.36 -3.05 14.86
C PRO A 91 -3.01 -4.26 14.18
N ASP A 92 -3.22 -5.34 14.95
CA ASP A 92 -3.69 -6.62 14.37
C ASP A 92 -5.10 -6.53 13.80
N GLU A 93 -5.92 -5.65 14.37
CA GLU A 93 -7.27 -5.35 13.92
C GLU A 93 -7.33 -4.47 12.66
N ALA A 94 -6.19 -3.94 12.19
CA ALA A 94 -6.17 -3.20 10.92
C ALA A 94 -6.57 -4.14 9.77
N VAL A 95 -7.34 -3.64 8.82
CA VAL A 95 -7.82 -4.42 7.68
C VAL A 95 -7.32 -3.76 6.42
N VAL A 96 -6.70 -4.54 5.55
CA VAL A 96 -6.30 -4.08 4.22
C VAL A 96 -7.36 -4.47 3.21
N ILE A 97 -7.83 -3.48 2.46
CA ILE A 97 -8.83 -3.61 1.41
C ILE A 97 -8.16 -3.20 0.11
N HIS A 98 -8.16 -4.09 -0.87
CA HIS A 98 -7.79 -3.74 -2.24
C HIS A 98 -8.97 -3.97 -3.16
N GLY A 99 -9.01 -3.19 -4.23
CA GLY A 99 -9.97 -3.36 -5.30
C GLY A 99 -9.43 -2.70 -6.56
N ASP A 100 -9.23 -3.51 -7.59
CA ASP A 100 -9.36 -3.03 -8.96
C ASP A 100 -10.83 -3.25 -9.37
N HIS A 101 -11.35 -2.49 -10.32
CA HIS A 101 -12.78 -2.25 -10.64
C HIS A 101 -13.76 -3.48 -10.77
N ALA A 102 -13.36 -4.73 -10.47
CA ALA A 102 -14.21 -5.91 -10.52
C ALA A 102 -14.09 -6.91 -9.34
N LEU A 103 -13.12 -6.82 -8.42
CA LEU A 103 -12.98 -7.80 -7.31
C LEU A 103 -12.41 -7.14 -6.05
N PHE A 104 -13.21 -7.07 -4.98
CA PHE A 104 -12.76 -6.58 -3.68
C PHE A 104 -12.22 -7.74 -2.83
N GLY A 105 -10.93 -7.67 -2.45
CA GLY A 105 -10.32 -8.55 -1.47
C GLY A 105 -10.18 -7.86 -0.10
N ARG A 106 -10.57 -8.53 0.99
CA ARG A 106 -10.41 -8.05 2.37
C ARG A 106 -9.42 -8.95 3.11
N TYR A 107 -8.38 -8.36 3.69
CA TYR A 107 -7.30 -9.07 4.38
C TYR A 107 -7.18 -8.57 5.82
N VAL A 108 -7.17 -9.53 6.74
CA VAL A 108 -7.04 -9.33 8.19
C VAL A 108 -5.69 -9.89 8.63
#